data_AF-A0A0J6L9K1-F1
#
_entry.id   AF-A0A0J6L9K1-F1
#
_cell.length_a   1.000
_cell.length_b   1.000
_cell.length_c   1.000
_cell.angle_alpha   90.00
_cell.angle_beta   90.00
_cell.angle_gamma   90.00
#
_symmetry.space_group_name_H-M   'P 1'
#
loop_
_entity.id
_entity.type
_entity.pdbx_description
1 polymer ?
#
loop_
_entity_poly.entity_id
_entity_poly.type
_entity_poly.pdbx_seq_one_letter_code
_entity_poly.pdbx_strand_id
1 'polypeptide(L)'
;MAQEEDKAKEAARKADIHARVDRFKASYDSKMASHRANAQKLERLKAAKRSLQGELHHFDSYKKEFTNLGRSLTTSQFKGTRRDKFDKKLEEITTALDADKEKHNEKLNAMNSKITLLEMDQSIIGDAIASISASISGLHAML
;
A
#
# COMPACT_ATOMS: atom_id res chain seq x y z
N MET A 1 19.71 -40.58 -45.23
CA MET A 1 20.61 -40.34 -44.08
C MET A 1 20.78 -38.84 -43.79
N ALA A 2 21.55 -38.05 -44.55
CA ALA A 2 21.74 -36.62 -44.25
C ALA A 2 20.45 -35.78 -44.16
N GLN A 3 19.49 -36.02 -45.07
CA GLN A 3 18.23 -35.27 -45.13
C GLN A 3 17.22 -35.63 -44.02
N GLU A 4 17.36 -36.82 -43.41
CA GLU A 4 16.58 -37.23 -42.23
C GLU A 4 17.19 -36.69 -40.95
N GLU A 5 18.52 -36.67 -40.85
CA GLU A 5 19.23 -36.05 -39.73
C GLU A 5 18.95 -34.55 -39.61
N ASP A 6 18.87 -33.82 -40.72
CA ASP A 6 18.55 -32.40 -40.72
C ASP A 6 17.09 -32.11 -40.32
N LYS A 7 16.14 -32.97 -40.74
CA LYS A 7 14.73 -32.88 -40.29
C LYS A 7 14.60 -33.17 -38.79
N ALA A 8 15.33 -34.16 -38.28
CA ALA A 8 15.32 -34.49 -36.86
C ALA A 8 15.91 -33.35 -36.01
N LYS A 9 16.99 -32.71 -36.46
CA LYS A 9 17.59 -31.54 -35.78
C LYS A 9 16.64 -30.36 -35.75
N GLU A 10 15.97 -30.06 -36.86
CA GLU A 10 15.01 -28.96 -36.92
C GLU A 10 13.78 -29.21 -36.02
N ALA A 11 13.25 -30.43 -36.02
CA ALA A 11 12.16 -30.81 -35.11
C ALA A 11 12.56 -30.68 -33.63
N ALA A 12 13.77 -31.12 -33.27
CA ALA A 12 14.30 -30.98 -31.92
C ALA A 12 14.46 -29.50 -31.50
N ARG A 13 14.94 -28.65 -32.42
CA ARG A 13 15.06 -27.20 -32.18
C ARG A 13 13.71 -26.54 -31.92
N LYS A 14 12.70 -26.85 -32.74
CA LYS A 14 11.34 -26.31 -32.55
C LYS A 14 10.74 -26.77 -31.22
N ALA A 15 10.94 -28.04 -30.86
CA ALA A 15 10.49 -28.57 -29.57
C ALA A 15 11.14 -27.86 -28.38
N ASP A 16 12.45 -27.58 -28.42
CA ASP A 16 13.14 -26.81 -27.38
C ASP A 16 12.58 -25.38 -27.26
N ILE A 17 12.38 -24.70 -28.39
CA ILE A 17 11.82 -23.34 -28.40
C ILE A 17 10.42 -23.33 -27.77
N HIS A 18 9.54 -24.28 -28.14
CA HIS A 18 8.23 -24.42 -27.51
C HIS A 18 8.31 -24.64 -26.00
N ALA A 19 9.17 -25.56 -25.54
CA ALA A 19 9.36 -25.82 -24.10
C ALA A 19 9.89 -24.59 -23.35
N ARG A 20 10.71 -23.75 -23.98
CA ARG A 20 11.16 -22.47 -23.39
C ARG A 20 10.03 -21.44 -23.34
N VAL A 21 9.23 -21.33 -24.39
CA VAL A 21 8.05 -20.46 -24.41
C VAL A 21 7.07 -20.83 -23.30
N ASP A 22 6.79 -22.12 -23.10
CA ASP A 22 5.85 -22.57 -22.07
C ASP A 22 6.34 -22.25 -20.65
N ARG A 23 7.65 -22.41 -20.39
CA ARG A 23 8.26 -21.98 -19.12
C ARG A 23 8.13 -20.48 -18.90
N PHE A 24 8.34 -19.67 -19.94
CA PHE A 24 8.18 -18.22 -19.83
C PHE A 24 6.72 -17.80 -19.63
N LYS A 25 5.76 -18.44 -20.30
CA LYS A 25 4.32 -18.21 -20.09
C LYS A 25 3.91 -18.50 -18.64
N ALA A 26 4.32 -19.63 -18.09
CA ALA A 26 4.04 -19.96 -16.69
C ALA A 26 4.62 -18.91 -15.72
N SER A 27 5.83 -18.43 -15.98
CA SER A 27 6.44 -17.34 -15.20
C SER A 27 5.69 -16.02 -15.35
N TYR A 28 5.29 -15.66 -16.58
CA TYR A 28 4.51 -14.48 -16.90
C TYR A 28 3.19 -14.45 -16.12
N ASP A 29 2.43 -15.56 -16.14
CA ASP A 29 1.14 -15.67 -15.47
C ASP A 29 1.28 -15.54 -13.96
N SER A 30 2.31 -16.16 -13.37
CA SER A 30 2.63 -16.04 -11.94
C SER A 30 2.95 -14.59 -11.55
N LYS A 31 3.76 -13.89 -12.36
CA LYS A 31 4.09 -12.47 -12.13
C LYS A 31 2.89 -11.56 -12.31
N MET A 32 2.04 -11.81 -13.31
CA MET A 32 0.79 -11.08 -13.52
C MET A 32 -0.18 -11.25 -12.34
N ALA A 33 -0.33 -12.47 -11.82
CA ALA A 33 -1.14 -12.73 -10.63
C ALA A 33 -0.62 -11.96 -9.40
N SER A 34 0.71 -12.01 -9.17
CA SER A 34 1.37 -11.25 -8.10
C SER A 34 1.17 -9.74 -8.28
N HIS A 35 1.30 -9.24 -9.50
CA HIS A 35 1.10 -7.83 -9.85
C HIS A 35 -0.33 -7.38 -9.50
N ARG A 36 -1.35 -8.14 -9.91
CA ARG A 36 -2.75 -7.85 -9.58
C ARG A 36 -3.03 -7.87 -8.08
N ALA A 37 -2.50 -8.86 -7.36
CA ALA A 37 -2.67 -8.95 -5.91
C ALA A 37 -2.04 -7.74 -5.18
N ASN A 38 -0.87 -7.29 -5.60
CA ASN A 38 -0.22 -6.12 -5.03
C ASN A 38 -0.96 -4.81 -5.37
N ALA A 39 -1.48 -4.66 -6.60
CA ALA A 39 -2.34 -3.53 -6.96
C ALA A 39 -3.58 -3.44 -6.06
N GLN A 40 -4.25 -4.55 -5.79
CA GLN A 40 -5.40 -4.59 -4.86
C GLN A 40 -5.02 -4.20 -3.43
N LYS A 41 -3.86 -4.67 -2.93
CA LYS A 41 -3.35 -4.29 -1.61
C LYS A 41 -3.04 -2.79 -1.54
N LEU A 42 -2.44 -2.22 -2.59
CA LEU A 42 -2.16 -0.79 -2.69
C LEU A 42 -3.43 0.04 -2.62
N GLU A 43 -4.46 -0.33 -3.38
CA GLU A 43 -5.75 0.37 -3.35
C GLU A 43 -6.37 0.37 -1.94
N ARG A 44 -6.37 -0.78 -1.28
CA ARG A 44 -6.87 -0.89 0.11
C ARG A 44 -6.07 -0.03 1.08
N LEU A 45 -4.74 -0.01 0.96
CA LEU A 45 -3.89 0.82 1.82
C LEU A 45 -4.08 2.31 1.55
N LYS A 46 -4.19 2.72 0.29
CA LYS A 46 -4.47 4.12 -0.10
C LYS A 46 -5.86 4.57 0.36
N ALA A 47 -6.85 3.69 0.35
CA ALA A 47 -8.17 3.96 0.89
C ALA A 47 -8.14 4.11 2.42
N ALA A 48 -7.49 3.18 3.13
CA ALA A 48 -7.32 3.23 4.58
C ALA A 48 -6.56 4.50 5.02
N LYS A 49 -5.48 4.86 4.31
CA LYS A 49 -4.75 6.12 4.53
C LYS A 49 -5.67 7.34 4.41
N ARG A 50 -6.48 7.42 3.36
CA ARG A 50 -7.43 8.54 3.16
C ARG A 50 -8.45 8.62 4.29
N SER A 51 -8.99 7.48 4.73
CA SER A 51 -9.92 7.44 5.88
C SER A 51 -9.25 7.95 7.15
N LEU A 52 -8.04 7.45 7.45
CA LEU A 52 -7.27 7.83 8.63
C LEU A 52 -6.90 9.32 8.63
N GLN A 53 -6.57 9.88 7.46
CA GLN A 53 -6.34 11.32 7.29
C GLN A 53 -7.60 12.14 7.58
N GLY A 54 -8.77 11.66 7.15
CA GLY A 54 -10.05 12.27 7.51
C GLY A 54 -10.31 12.26 9.01
N GLU A 55 -10.06 11.13 9.68
CA GLU A 55 -10.19 11.01 11.13
C GLU A 55 -9.26 11.95 11.90
N LEU A 56 -8.01 12.10 11.44
CA LEU A 56 -7.04 13.03 12.04
C LEU A 56 -7.52 14.48 12.07
N HIS A 57 -8.30 14.92 11.08
CA HIS A 57 -8.89 16.27 11.08
C HIS A 57 -9.90 16.49 12.23
N HIS A 58 -10.56 15.43 12.71
CA HIS A 58 -11.51 15.54 13.82
C HIS A 58 -10.81 15.78 15.16
N PHE A 59 -9.61 15.23 15.38
CA PHE A 59 -8.86 15.46 16.62
C PHE A 59 -8.57 16.95 16.86
N ASP A 60 -8.16 17.68 15.82
CA ASP A 60 -7.91 19.12 15.92
C ASP A 60 -9.18 19.92 16.19
N SER A 61 -10.30 19.51 15.61
CA SER A 61 -11.62 20.11 15.86
C SER A 61 -12.07 19.87 17.30
N TYR A 62 -12.00 18.63 17.79
CA TYR A 62 -12.37 18.29 19.17
C TYR A 62 -11.52 19.04 20.18
N LYS A 63 -10.20 19.10 19.97
CA LYS A 63 -9.30 19.85 20.83
C LYS A 63 -9.68 21.33 20.93
N LYS A 64 -10.04 21.95 19.81
CA LYS A 64 -10.55 23.34 19.78
C LYS A 64 -11.87 23.49 20.52
N GLU A 65 -12.82 22.57 20.33
CA GLU A 65 -14.11 22.57 21.02
C GLU A 65 -13.94 22.47 22.54
N PHE A 66 -13.15 21.52 23.03
CA PHE A 66 -12.88 21.37 24.48
C PHE A 66 -12.15 22.59 25.05
N THR A 67 -11.18 23.15 24.32
CA THR A 67 -10.50 24.38 24.74
C THR A 67 -11.46 25.55 24.85
N ASN A 68 -12.37 25.70 23.87
CA ASN A 68 -13.36 26.77 23.85
C ASN A 68 -14.42 26.60 24.94
N LEU A 69 -14.85 25.37 25.22
CA LEU A 69 -15.75 25.05 26.32
C LEU A 69 -15.17 25.54 27.65
N GLY A 70 -13.90 25.25 27.91
CA GLY A 70 -13.20 25.72 29.10
C GLY A 70 -13.18 27.24 29.25
N ARG A 71 -13.00 27.97 28.13
CA ARG A 71 -12.97 29.43 28.09
C ARG A 71 -14.35 30.09 28.21
N SER A 72 -15.38 29.47 27.65
CA SER A 72 -16.75 30.02 27.63
C SER A 72 -17.45 30.01 28.99
N LEU A 73 -17.01 29.14 29.90
CA LEU A 73 -17.60 29.04 31.24
C LEU A 73 -16.99 30.10 32.16
N THR A 74 -17.82 31.05 32.60
CA THR A 74 -17.40 32.18 33.41
C THR A 74 -16.86 31.72 34.78
N THR A 75 -15.69 32.22 35.15
CA THR A 75 -15.07 31.95 36.46
C THR A 75 -15.78 32.67 37.61
N SER A 76 -16.67 33.63 37.31
CA SER A 76 -17.44 34.36 38.32
C SER A 76 -18.52 33.51 38.99
N GLN A 77 -19.18 32.63 38.21
CA GLN A 77 -20.26 31.76 38.68
C GLN A 77 -19.83 30.28 38.83
N PHE A 78 -18.79 29.85 38.12
CA PHE A 78 -18.23 28.50 38.24
C PHE A 78 -16.79 28.55 38.78
N LYS A 79 -16.65 28.33 40.09
CA LYS A 79 -15.39 28.51 40.84
C LYS A 79 -15.16 27.45 41.91
N GLY A 80 -13.95 27.45 42.48
CA GLY A 80 -13.53 26.56 43.56
C GLY A 80 -13.32 25.12 43.08
N THR A 81 -13.33 24.16 44.01
CA THR A 81 -12.95 22.76 43.74
C THR A 81 -13.73 22.08 42.62
N ARG A 82 -14.97 22.49 42.33
CA ARG A 82 -15.72 21.98 41.17
C ARG A 82 -15.14 22.49 39.84
N ARG A 83 -14.70 23.75 39.78
CA ARG A 83 -14.01 24.32 38.63
C ARG A 83 -12.66 23.66 38.42
N ASP A 84 -11.87 23.50 39.48
CA ASP A 84 -10.54 22.87 39.40
C ASP A 84 -10.63 21.44 38.86
N LYS A 85 -11.63 20.66 39.33
CA LYS A 85 -11.90 19.31 38.82
C LYS A 85 -12.30 19.31 37.34
N PHE A 86 -13.08 20.30 36.92
CA PHE A 86 -13.48 20.44 35.51
C PHE A 86 -12.29 20.80 34.62
N ASP A 87 -11.49 21.79 35.01
CA ASP A 87 -10.30 22.19 34.24
C ASP A 87 -9.30 21.04 34.14
N LYS A 88 -9.06 20.31 35.24
CA LYS A 88 -8.24 19.08 35.22
C LYS A 88 -8.79 18.03 34.27
N LYS A 89 -10.12 17.82 34.23
CA LYS A 89 -10.73 16.86 33.29
C LYS A 89 -10.60 17.31 31.84
N LEU A 90 -10.71 18.60 31.55
CA LEU A 90 -10.46 19.13 30.20
C LEU A 90 -9.00 18.94 29.79
N GLU A 91 -8.05 19.16 30.70
CA GLU A 91 -6.64 18.91 30.46
C GLU A 91 -6.39 17.42 30.17
N GLU A 92 -6.90 16.51 31.01
CA GLU A 92 -6.81 15.05 30.81
C GLU A 92 -7.35 14.63 29.43
N ILE A 93 -8.52 15.15 29.02
CA ILE A 93 -9.12 14.87 27.70
C ILE A 93 -8.22 15.41 26.58
N THR A 94 -7.72 16.64 26.72
CA THR A 94 -6.88 17.28 25.71
C THR A 94 -5.55 16.53 25.51
N THR A 95 -4.92 16.09 26.59
CA THR A 95 -3.71 15.26 26.55
C THR A 95 -3.99 13.90 25.93
N ALA A 96 -5.12 13.28 26.24
CA ALA A 96 -5.51 12.00 25.63
C ALA A 96 -5.73 12.14 24.11
N LEU A 97 -6.39 13.22 23.67
CA LEU A 97 -6.57 13.53 22.24
C LEU A 97 -5.22 13.70 21.52
N ASP A 98 -4.25 14.39 22.12
CA ASP A 98 -2.91 14.55 21.55
C ASP A 98 -2.17 13.20 21.43
N ALA A 99 -2.23 12.38 22.48
CA ALA A 99 -1.59 11.06 22.48
C ALA A 99 -2.21 10.13 21.43
N ASP A 100 -3.54 10.14 21.28
CA ASP A 100 -4.20 9.33 20.27
C ASP A 100 -3.95 9.86 18.86
N LYS A 101 -3.93 11.18 18.66
CA LYS A 101 -3.52 11.79 17.38
C LYS A 101 -2.12 11.33 16.97
N GLU A 102 -1.17 11.31 17.91
CA GLU A 102 0.19 10.87 17.63
C GLU A 102 0.25 9.39 17.22
N LYS A 103 -0.45 8.49 17.92
CA LYS A 103 -0.56 7.08 17.51
C LYS A 103 -1.15 6.93 16.10
N HIS A 104 -2.11 7.79 15.72
CA HIS A 104 -2.68 7.76 14.37
C HIS A 104 -1.67 8.27 13.33
N ASN A 105 -0.86 9.30 13.65
CA ASN A 105 0.24 9.75 12.81
C ASN A 105 1.31 8.66 12.60
N GLU A 106 1.71 7.95 13.66
CA GLU A 106 2.65 6.83 13.56
C GLU A 106 2.15 5.74 12.63
N LYS A 107 0.87 5.35 12.77
CA LYS A 107 0.21 4.38 11.87
C LYS A 107 0.18 4.88 10.43
N LEU A 108 -0.09 6.17 10.22
CA LEU A 108 -0.08 6.78 8.89
C LEU A 108 1.32 6.73 8.27
N ASN A 109 2.37 6.99 9.05
CA ASN A 109 3.74 6.88 8.59
C ASN A 109 4.09 5.43 8.21
N ALA A 110 3.73 4.46 9.05
CA ALA A 110 3.92 3.05 8.73
C ALA A 110 3.16 2.62 7.46
N MET A 111 1.94 3.11 7.26
CA MET A 111 1.19 2.90 6.02
C MET A 111 1.88 3.52 4.81
N ASN A 112 2.41 4.75 4.92
CA ASN A 112 3.16 5.39 3.84
C ASN A 112 4.37 4.56 3.42
N SER A 113 5.20 4.11 4.37
CA SER A 113 6.35 3.26 4.08
C SER A 113 5.95 1.98 3.37
N LYS A 114 4.85 1.34 3.81
CA LYS A 114 4.34 0.13 3.18
C LYS A 114 3.81 0.37 1.77
N ILE A 115 3.15 1.50 1.53
CA ILE A 115 2.70 1.91 0.19
C ILE A 115 3.92 2.08 -0.73
N THR A 116 4.94 2.83 -0.30
CA THR A 116 6.16 3.05 -1.08
C THR A 116 6.84 1.74 -1.46
N LEU A 117 7.02 0.82 -0.50
CA LEU A 117 7.62 -0.49 -0.79
C LEU A 117 6.79 -1.30 -1.80
N LEU A 118 5.46 -1.31 -1.65
CA LEU A 118 4.59 -2.02 -2.59
C LEU A 118 4.54 -1.38 -3.98
N GLU A 119 4.67 -0.06 -4.09
CA GLU A 119 4.78 0.65 -5.37
C GLU A 119 6.10 0.31 -6.07
N MET A 120 7.20 0.21 -5.32
CA MET A 120 8.48 -0.28 -5.84
C MET A 120 8.37 -1.73 -6.34
N ASP A 121 7.78 -2.62 -5.53
CA ASP A 121 7.55 -4.02 -5.92
C ASP A 121 6.68 -4.14 -7.17
N GLN A 122 5.63 -3.30 -7.30
CA GLN A 122 4.81 -3.23 -8.51
C GLN A 122 5.65 -2.89 -9.75
N SER A 123 6.50 -1.86 -9.64
CA SER A 123 7.37 -1.45 -10.74
C SER A 123 8.30 -2.58 -11.16
N ILE A 124 9.00 -3.21 -10.21
CA ILE A 124 9.94 -4.31 -10.46
C ILE A 124 9.23 -5.49 -11.12
N ILE A 125 8.03 -5.85 -10.64
CA ILE A 125 7.24 -6.93 -11.23
C ILE A 125 6.78 -6.55 -12.64
N GLY A 126 6.37 -5.30 -12.87
CA GLY A 126 6.01 -4.78 -14.18
C GLY A 126 7.14 -4.89 -15.19
N ASP A 127 8.36 -4.50 -14.80
CA ASP A 127 9.55 -4.63 -15.64
C ASP A 127 9.88 -6.09 -15.96
N ALA A 128 9.74 -6.98 -14.97
CA ALA A 128 9.92 -8.42 -15.17
C ALA A 128 8.89 -8.99 -16.16
N ILE A 129 7.62 -8.58 -16.07
CA ILE A 129 6.55 -8.97 -17.00
C ILE A 129 6.91 -8.54 -18.43
N ALA A 130 7.36 -7.29 -18.61
CA ALA A 130 7.77 -6.77 -19.91
C ALA A 130 8.96 -7.55 -20.49
N SER A 131 9.98 -7.84 -19.66
CA SER A 131 11.15 -8.63 -20.06
C SER A 131 10.79 -10.06 -20.48
N ILE A 132 9.91 -10.72 -19.73
CA ILE A 132 9.41 -12.06 -20.07
C ILE A 132 8.63 -12.02 -21.39
N SER A 133 7.76 -11.01 -21.57
CA SER A 133 7.01 -10.84 -22.81
C SER A 133 7.93 -10.67 -24.02
N ALA A 134 8.99 -9.87 -23.91
CA ALA A 134 9.98 -9.70 -24.96
C ALA A 134 10.72 -11.01 -25.28
N SER A 135 11.05 -11.80 -24.25
CA SER A 135 11.70 -13.11 -24.40
C SER A 135 10.81 -14.10 -25.15
N ILE A 136 9.51 -14.14 -24.86
CA ILE A 136 8.53 -14.96 -25.58
C ILE A 136 8.45 -14.55 -27.06
N SER A 137 8.33 -13.25 -27.34
CA SER A 137 8.29 -12.73 -28.71
C SER A 137 9.55 -13.07 -29.50
N GLY A 138 10.73 -12.93 -28.88
CA GLY A 138 12.00 -13.29 -29.51
C GLY A 138 12.10 -14.79 -29.83
N LEU A 139 11.59 -15.66 -28.96
CA LEU A 139 11.53 -17.10 -29.24
C LEU A 139 10.56 -17.45 -30.35
N HIS A 140 9.38 -16.81 -30.40
CA HIS A 140 8.43 -17.02 -31.50
C HIS A 140 8.99 -16.58 -32.86
N ALA A 141 9.82 -15.53 -32.90
CA ALA A 141 10.48 -15.10 -34.14
C ALA A 141 11.55 -16.09 -34.65
N MET A 142 11.94 -17.08 -33.85
CA MET A 142 12.90 -18.13 -34.22
C MET A 142 12.24 -19.43 -34.70
N LEU A 143 10.90 -19.53 -34.66
CA LEU A 143 10.10 -20.67 -35.13
C LEU A 143 9.70 -20.54 -36.60
#